data_AF-A0A4Q2JFM2-F1
#
_entry.id   AF-A0A4Q2JFM2-F1
#
_cell.length_a   1.000
_cell.length_b   1.000
_cell.length_c   1.000
_cell.angle_alpha   90.00
_cell.angle_beta   90.00
_cell.angle_gamma   90.00
#
_symmetry.space_group_name_H-M   'P 1'
#
loop_
_entity.id
_entity.type
_entity.pdbx_description
1 polymer ?
#
loop_
_entity_poly.entity_id
_entity_poly.type
_entity_poly.pdbx_seq_one_letter_code
_entity_poly.pdbx_strand_id
1 'polypeptide(L)'
;MRARARTTALAALAAAAGLALAVTTAVAPASAAKPVRGGTTTTSVASGCGDLNGLKVTAKTVSRTIALNAGDVIGVTVSPARSGDLILLGGSAGTAIFFEEASATTGMKFTAPYSTTYGLGWSLETSGTVPSDLTWTFTCSGSGGSGGSATTSDADRDGVADSADSCPSTTLPDSVSRPTAGKYFANSSGKFVDGTGASAGVTVVDAGGCSATQIAKALRLSKKDSRSGISLTTLKSWAATH
;
A
#
# COMPACT_ATOMS: atom_id res chain seq x y z
N MET A 1 22.62 -67.03 -37.64
CA MET A 1 21.20 -67.42 -37.51
C MET A 1 20.44 -66.27 -36.87
N ARG A 2 19.19 -66.05 -37.33
CA ARG A 2 18.20 -65.02 -36.94
C ARG A 2 18.46 -63.60 -37.45
N ALA A 3 17.50 -62.81 -37.92
CA ALA A 3 16.25 -62.96 -38.70
C ALA A 3 15.79 -61.51 -38.99
N ARG A 4 15.17 -61.29 -40.16
CA ARG A 4 14.58 -60.00 -40.62
C ARG A 4 13.22 -59.70 -39.95
N ALA A 5 12.86 -58.41 -39.83
CA ALA A 5 11.54 -57.80 -40.10
C ALA A 5 11.67 -56.27 -39.82
N ARG A 6 11.52 -55.29 -40.74
CA ARG A 6 10.45 -54.85 -41.66
C ARG A 6 9.15 -54.33 -41.00
N THR A 7 8.92 -53.01 -41.17
CA THR A 7 7.65 -52.28 -41.48
C THR A 7 6.49 -52.40 -40.45
N THR A 8 5.61 -51.42 -40.19
CA THR A 8 4.85 -50.53 -41.10
C THR A 8 4.07 -49.49 -40.27
N ALA A 9 3.95 -48.27 -40.82
CA ALA A 9 2.83 -47.31 -40.84
C ALA A 9 1.57 -47.50 -39.94
N LEU A 10 1.08 -46.38 -39.39
CA LEU A 10 -0.37 -46.10 -39.28
C LEU A 10 -0.67 -44.62 -39.60
N ALA A 11 -1.49 -44.45 -40.62
CA ALA A 11 -2.11 -43.24 -41.17
C ALA A 11 -3.28 -42.79 -40.24
N ALA A 12 -3.53 -41.50 -40.02
CA ALA A 12 -4.40 -40.57 -40.77
C ALA A 12 -5.88 -40.49 -40.31
N LEU A 13 -6.45 -39.30 -40.50
CA LEU A 13 -7.87 -38.94 -40.67
C LEU A 13 -8.78 -38.70 -39.44
N ALA A 14 -9.17 -37.43 -39.27
CA ALA A 14 -10.56 -36.94 -39.25
C ALA A 14 -10.53 -35.39 -39.25
N ALA A 15 -10.85 -34.72 -40.37
CA ALA A 15 -12.18 -34.22 -40.77
C ALA A 15 -12.70 -33.10 -39.83
N ALA A 16 -12.70 -31.81 -40.19
CA ALA A 16 -13.43 -31.09 -41.23
C ALA A 16 -14.95 -30.95 -40.97
N ALA A 17 -15.46 -29.75 -41.31
CA ALA A 17 -16.84 -29.24 -41.19
C ALA A 17 -17.20 -28.70 -39.79
N GLY A 18 -17.59 -27.45 -39.58
CA GLY A 18 -18.18 -26.47 -40.48
C GLY A 18 -19.56 -26.10 -39.94
N LEU A 19 -19.75 -24.86 -39.49
CA LEU A 19 -21.05 -24.21 -39.57
C LEU A 19 -20.87 -22.70 -39.61
N ALA A 20 -21.32 -22.15 -40.73
CA ALA A 20 -21.46 -20.72 -40.97
C ALA A 20 -22.85 -20.24 -40.55
N LEU A 21 -22.98 -18.92 -40.54
CA LEU A 21 -24.20 -18.10 -40.59
C LEU A 21 -24.94 -17.77 -39.28
N ALA A 22 -24.97 -16.44 -39.07
CA ALA A 22 -26.08 -15.60 -38.60
C ALA A 22 -26.46 -15.77 -37.12
N VAL A 23 -26.71 -14.72 -36.34
CA VAL A 23 -27.66 -13.64 -36.62
C VAL A 23 -27.22 -12.40 -35.86
N THR A 24 -27.23 -11.27 -36.57
CA THR A 24 -27.31 -9.93 -36.00
C THR A 24 -28.59 -9.80 -35.17
N THR A 25 -28.47 -9.91 -33.85
CA THR A 25 -29.29 -9.10 -32.95
C THR A 25 -28.32 -8.26 -32.14
N ALA A 26 -28.07 -7.05 -32.65
CA ALA A 26 -27.64 -5.95 -31.80
C ALA A 26 -28.76 -5.73 -30.78
N VAL A 27 -28.71 -6.48 -29.68
CA VAL A 27 -29.38 -6.09 -28.45
C VAL A 27 -28.61 -4.85 -28.02
N ALA A 28 -29.14 -3.68 -28.38
CA ALA A 28 -28.71 -2.44 -27.77
C ALA A 28 -28.76 -2.66 -26.25
N PRO A 29 -27.64 -2.54 -25.52
CA PRO A 29 -27.77 -2.35 -24.09
C PRO A 29 -28.62 -1.09 -23.92
N ALA A 30 -29.80 -1.29 -23.36
CA ALA A 30 -30.67 -0.21 -22.95
C ALA A 30 -29.82 0.78 -22.16
N SER A 31 -29.79 2.02 -22.65
CA SER A 31 -29.22 3.16 -21.95
C SER A 31 -27.75 2.98 -21.55
N ALA A 32 -26.85 3.01 -22.55
CA ALA A 32 -25.54 3.61 -22.31
C ALA A 32 -25.79 5.05 -21.83
N ALA A 33 -25.86 5.23 -20.51
CA ALA A 33 -25.92 6.52 -19.89
C ALA A 33 -24.80 7.35 -20.52
N LYS A 34 -25.16 8.49 -21.13
CA LYS A 34 -24.17 9.45 -21.63
C LYS A 34 -23.10 9.59 -20.54
N PRO A 35 -21.80 9.44 -20.84
CA PRO A 35 -20.76 9.65 -19.85
C PRO A 35 -21.01 11.02 -19.24
N VAL A 36 -21.39 11.04 -17.96
CA VAL A 36 -21.73 12.25 -17.23
C VAL A 36 -20.41 13.01 -17.04
N ARG A 37 -20.09 13.81 -18.06
CA ARG A 37 -18.92 14.67 -18.14
C ARG A 37 -19.15 15.85 -17.20
N GLY A 38 -18.95 15.63 -15.90
CA GLY A 38 -19.21 16.68 -14.91
C GLY A 38 -19.00 16.29 -13.44
N GLY A 39 -18.27 15.23 -13.15
CA GLY A 39 -17.82 14.95 -11.78
C GLY A 39 -16.49 15.66 -11.52
N THR A 40 -16.48 16.65 -10.63
CA THR A 40 -15.22 17.21 -10.10
C THR A 40 -14.44 16.10 -9.43
N THR A 41 -13.38 15.62 -10.08
CA THR A 41 -12.45 14.66 -9.50
C THR A 41 -11.39 15.45 -8.77
N THR A 42 -11.38 15.37 -7.44
CA THR A 42 -10.30 15.97 -6.65
C THR A 42 -9.19 14.95 -6.54
N THR A 43 -8.06 15.21 -7.21
CA THR A 43 -6.82 14.46 -7.02
C THR A 43 -5.90 15.25 -6.11
N SER A 44 -5.59 14.72 -4.93
CA SER A 44 -4.50 15.22 -4.09
C SER A 44 -3.58 14.06 -3.74
N VAL A 45 -2.31 14.36 -3.54
CA VAL A 45 -1.33 13.37 -3.11
C VAL A 45 -1.37 13.36 -1.59
N ALA A 46 -1.64 12.21 -0.98
CA ALA A 46 -1.44 12.02 0.45
C ALA A 46 -0.09 11.32 0.62
N SER A 47 0.75 11.85 1.50
CA SER A 47 2.09 11.34 1.76
C SER A 47 2.11 10.12 2.70
N GLY A 48 1.01 9.85 3.42
CA GLY A 48 0.88 8.67 4.26
C GLY A 48 -0.53 8.42 4.80
N CYS A 49 -0.67 7.34 5.59
CA CYS A 49 -1.91 6.97 6.28
C CYS A 49 -2.44 8.11 7.16
N GLY A 50 -1.58 8.84 7.88
CA GLY A 50 -1.97 9.96 8.73
C GLY A 50 -2.73 11.09 8.01
N ASP A 51 -2.40 11.36 6.74
CA ASP A 51 -3.03 12.42 5.94
C ASP A 51 -4.51 12.13 5.62
N LEU A 52 -4.93 10.88 5.73
CA LEU A 52 -6.32 10.49 5.57
C LEU A 52 -7.15 10.64 6.83
N ASN A 53 -6.53 10.66 8.02
CA ASN A 53 -7.29 10.56 9.25
C ASN A 53 -8.09 11.84 9.52
N GLY A 54 -9.42 11.73 9.49
CA GLY A 54 -10.32 12.88 9.62
C GLY A 54 -10.47 13.70 8.33
N LEU A 55 -9.85 13.29 7.22
CA LEU A 55 -10.00 13.95 5.93
C LEU A 55 -11.47 13.87 5.49
N LYS A 56 -12.03 15.01 5.08
CA LYS A 56 -13.37 15.12 4.49
C LYS A 56 -13.29 15.68 3.08
N VAL A 57 -13.95 15.03 2.13
CA VAL A 57 -13.95 15.45 0.71
C VAL A 57 -15.38 15.44 0.19
N THR A 58 -15.84 16.56 -0.35
CA THR A 58 -17.14 16.63 -1.05
C THR A 58 -16.94 16.48 -2.54
N ALA A 59 -17.23 15.29 -3.08
CA ALA A 59 -17.07 14.95 -4.49
C ALA A 59 -17.87 13.69 -4.86
N LYS A 60 -18.22 13.52 -6.14
CA LYS A 60 -18.90 12.28 -6.60
C LYS A 60 -18.00 11.04 -6.51
N THR A 61 -16.71 11.23 -6.72
CA THR A 61 -15.67 10.21 -6.67
C THR A 61 -14.44 10.82 -6.03
N VAL A 62 -13.68 10.02 -5.27
CA VAL A 62 -12.41 10.45 -4.67
C VAL A 62 -11.30 9.57 -5.21
N SER A 63 -10.19 10.16 -5.66
CA SER A 63 -8.98 9.41 -5.99
C SER A 63 -7.76 10.01 -5.30
N ARG A 64 -6.86 9.15 -4.83
CA ARG A 64 -5.68 9.50 -4.06
C ARG A 64 -4.54 8.55 -4.38
N THR A 65 -3.33 9.10 -4.42
CA THR A 65 -2.09 8.34 -4.36
C THR A 65 -1.56 8.44 -2.94
N ILE A 66 -1.31 7.30 -2.27
CA ILE A 66 -1.03 7.21 -0.83
C ILE A 66 0.04 6.16 -0.56
N ALA A 67 1.07 6.51 0.21
CA ALA A 67 2.01 5.54 0.76
C ALA A 67 1.40 4.87 2.00
N LEU A 68 1.28 3.55 1.98
CA LEU A 68 0.75 2.75 3.10
C LEU A 68 1.76 1.70 3.49
N ASN A 69 1.79 1.36 4.78
CA ASN A 69 2.51 0.21 5.30
C ASN A 69 1.63 -1.05 5.25
N ALA A 70 2.27 -2.22 5.17
CA ALA A 70 1.59 -3.49 5.34
C ALA A 70 0.82 -3.50 6.67
N GLY A 71 -0.47 -3.81 6.63
CA GLY A 71 -1.37 -3.81 7.78
C GLY A 71 -2.04 -2.46 8.07
N ASP A 72 -1.74 -1.39 7.34
CA ASP A 72 -2.48 -0.14 7.47
C ASP A 72 -3.93 -0.32 7.03
N VAL A 73 -4.87 0.19 7.81
CA VAL A 73 -6.31 0.07 7.53
C VAL A 73 -6.89 1.45 7.24
N ILE A 74 -7.36 1.65 6.02
CA ILE A 74 -8.15 2.84 5.65
C ILE A 74 -9.63 2.53 5.87
N GLY A 75 -10.28 3.29 6.75
CA GLY A 75 -11.73 3.29 6.90
C GLY A 75 -12.36 4.42 6.10
N VAL A 76 -13.43 4.14 5.37
CA VAL A 76 -14.14 5.13 4.54
C VAL A 76 -15.63 5.08 4.83
N THR A 77 -16.23 6.24 5.05
CA THR A 77 -17.68 6.43 5.09
C THR A 77 -18.09 7.51 4.10
N VAL A 78 -19.34 7.47 3.65
CA VAL A 78 -19.91 8.45 2.73
C VAL A 78 -21.27 8.90 3.24
N SER A 79 -21.58 10.18 3.06
CA SER A 79 -22.86 10.76 3.43
C SER A 79 -23.38 11.70 2.33
N PRO A 80 -24.69 11.70 2.02
CA PRO A 80 -25.70 10.78 2.56
C PRO A 80 -25.56 9.37 1.96
N ALA A 81 -25.76 8.34 2.79
CA ALA A 81 -25.82 6.94 2.36
C ALA A 81 -27.20 6.34 2.72
N ARG A 82 -27.78 5.55 1.82
CA ARG A 82 -29.05 4.85 2.03
C ARG A 82 -28.84 3.35 2.11
N SER A 83 -29.83 2.65 2.67
CA SER A 83 -29.87 1.18 2.59
C SER A 83 -29.88 0.75 1.13
N GLY A 84 -28.97 -0.16 0.76
CA GLY A 84 -28.77 -0.61 -0.61
C GLY A 84 -27.66 0.11 -1.39
N ASP A 85 -27.17 1.26 -0.91
CA ASP A 85 -26.02 1.93 -1.53
C ASP A 85 -24.71 1.17 -1.19
N LEU A 86 -23.79 1.08 -2.16
CA LEU A 86 -22.50 0.41 -2.06
C LEU A 86 -21.34 1.38 -2.31
N ILE A 87 -20.32 1.34 -1.46
CA ILE A 87 -19.02 1.95 -1.75
C ILE A 87 -18.24 0.94 -2.60
N LEU A 88 -17.72 1.41 -3.74
CA LEU A 88 -16.78 0.68 -4.57
C LEU A 88 -15.39 1.27 -4.39
N LEU A 89 -14.40 0.42 -4.16
CA LEU A 89 -12.98 0.76 -4.13
C LEU A 89 -12.29 0.08 -5.32
N GLY A 90 -11.65 0.88 -6.15
CA GLY A 90 -10.69 0.43 -7.15
C GLY A 90 -9.30 0.91 -6.77
N GLY A 91 -8.30 0.04 -6.84
CA GLY A 91 -6.93 0.38 -6.44
C GLY A 91 -5.87 -0.26 -7.30
N SER A 92 -4.67 0.31 -7.30
CA SER A 92 -3.48 -0.34 -7.87
C SER A 92 -2.24 -0.09 -7.00
N ALA A 93 -1.33 -1.06 -6.98
CA ALA A 93 -0.03 -0.96 -6.34
C ALA A 93 0.99 -1.77 -7.13
N GLY A 94 1.80 -1.10 -7.94
CA GLY A 94 2.66 -1.76 -8.93
C GLY A 94 1.82 -2.50 -9.97
N THR A 95 2.00 -3.82 -10.09
CA THR A 95 1.22 -4.68 -10.99
C THR A 95 -0.04 -5.25 -10.36
N ALA A 96 -0.27 -5.03 -9.06
CA ALA A 96 -1.46 -5.51 -8.40
C ALA A 96 -2.63 -4.54 -8.59
N ILE A 97 -3.82 -5.11 -8.72
CA ILE A 97 -5.09 -4.38 -8.86
C ILE A 97 -6.04 -4.89 -7.77
N PHE A 98 -6.76 -3.97 -7.14
CA PHE A 98 -7.69 -4.22 -6.06
C PHE A 98 -9.09 -3.76 -6.44
N PHE A 99 -10.08 -4.59 -6.14
CA PHE A 99 -11.49 -4.24 -6.23
C PHE A 99 -12.19 -4.74 -4.98
N GLU A 100 -12.78 -3.82 -4.23
CA GLU A 100 -13.54 -4.15 -3.02
C GLU A 100 -14.86 -3.39 -3.03
N GLU A 101 -15.88 -3.98 -2.43
CA GLU A 101 -17.18 -3.35 -2.24
C GLU A 101 -17.63 -3.52 -0.79
N ALA A 102 -18.38 -2.55 -0.28
CA ALA A 102 -18.95 -2.60 1.05
C ALA A 102 -20.22 -1.76 1.12
N SER A 103 -21.10 -2.04 2.09
CA SER A 103 -22.29 -1.21 2.29
C SER A 103 -21.90 0.22 2.67
N ALA A 104 -22.48 1.20 1.98
CA ALA A 104 -22.26 2.61 2.27
C ALA A 104 -22.76 3.01 3.67
N THR A 105 -23.74 2.29 4.21
CA THR A 105 -24.30 2.55 5.55
C THR A 105 -23.39 2.09 6.69
N THR A 106 -22.59 1.04 6.47
CA THR A 106 -21.61 0.55 7.45
C THR A 106 -20.21 1.12 7.23
N GLY A 107 -19.95 1.65 6.03
CA GLY A 107 -18.62 2.05 5.58
C GLY A 107 -17.81 0.87 5.05
N MET A 108 -16.61 1.21 4.56
CA MET A 108 -15.63 0.30 3.97
C MET A 108 -14.33 0.32 4.77
N LYS A 109 -13.61 -0.80 4.78
CA LYS A 109 -12.25 -0.88 5.30
C LYS A 109 -11.34 -1.56 4.28
N PHE A 110 -10.25 -0.90 3.91
CA PHE A 110 -9.18 -1.46 3.08
C PHE A 110 -7.95 -1.70 3.94
N THR A 111 -7.42 -2.92 3.97
CA THR A 111 -6.17 -3.23 4.69
C THR A 111 -5.05 -3.42 3.68
N ALA A 112 -4.01 -2.59 3.75
CA ALA A 112 -2.88 -2.64 2.85
C ALA A 112 -2.11 -3.97 3.03
N PRO A 113 -2.03 -4.84 2.00
CA PRO A 113 -1.37 -6.14 2.14
C PRO A 113 0.17 -6.05 2.23
N TYR A 114 0.76 -4.98 1.70
CA TYR A 114 2.20 -4.74 1.71
C TYR A 114 2.55 -3.25 1.72
N SER A 115 3.75 -2.91 2.15
CA SER A 115 4.21 -1.51 2.22
C SER A 115 4.57 -0.97 0.83
N THR A 116 3.79 -0.03 0.30
CA THR A 116 4.06 0.62 -1.00
C THR A 116 3.16 1.84 -1.22
N THR A 117 3.28 2.47 -2.38
CA THR A 117 2.37 3.53 -2.85
C THR A 117 1.19 2.93 -3.61
N TYR A 118 -0.01 3.24 -3.15
CA TYR A 118 -1.27 2.82 -3.75
C TYR A 118 -1.91 3.99 -4.50
N GLY A 119 -2.42 3.75 -5.70
CA GLY A 119 -3.41 4.61 -6.34
C GLY A 119 -4.79 4.08 -6.04
N LEU A 120 -5.54 4.71 -5.13
CA LEU A 120 -6.86 4.29 -4.69
C LEU A 120 -7.94 5.25 -5.21
N GLY A 121 -9.10 4.69 -5.52
CA GLY A 121 -10.29 5.40 -6.00
C GLY A 121 -11.56 4.87 -5.36
N TRP A 122 -12.37 5.77 -4.83
CA TRP A 122 -13.67 5.46 -4.22
C TRP A 122 -14.80 6.09 -5.02
N SER A 123 -15.86 5.32 -5.22
CA SER A 123 -17.10 5.77 -5.84
C SER A 123 -18.31 5.15 -5.13
N LEU A 124 -19.46 5.81 -5.21
CA LEU A 124 -20.71 5.31 -4.64
C LEU A 124 -21.58 4.77 -5.77
N GLU A 125 -21.97 3.51 -5.66
CA GLU A 125 -23.05 2.93 -6.45
C GLU A 125 -24.35 3.03 -5.65
N THR A 126 -25.37 3.68 -6.23
CA THR A 126 -26.60 3.97 -5.52
C THR A 126 -27.76 3.10 -6.00
N SER A 127 -28.59 2.60 -5.09
CA SER A 127 -29.79 1.83 -5.43
C SER A 127 -30.98 2.71 -5.90
N GLY A 128 -30.71 3.88 -6.47
CA GLY A 128 -31.70 4.89 -6.86
C GLY A 128 -31.08 6.18 -7.38
N THR A 129 -31.72 7.33 -7.14
CA THR A 129 -31.19 8.64 -7.55
C THR A 129 -29.89 8.96 -6.81
N VAL A 130 -28.82 9.26 -7.54
CA VAL A 130 -27.51 9.65 -6.97
C VAL A 130 -27.64 11.02 -6.29
N PRO A 131 -27.24 11.16 -5.01
CA PRO A 131 -27.16 12.47 -4.36
C PRO A 131 -26.27 13.45 -5.13
N SER A 132 -26.65 14.73 -5.20
CA SER A 132 -25.84 15.77 -5.85
C SER A 132 -24.52 16.02 -5.14
N ASP A 133 -24.54 15.88 -3.80
CA ASP A 133 -23.43 16.20 -2.92
C ASP A 133 -23.12 14.98 -2.05
N LEU A 134 -21.97 14.37 -2.28
CA LEU A 134 -21.44 13.27 -1.47
C LEU A 134 -20.24 13.77 -0.69
N THR A 135 -20.29 13.62 0.63
CA THR A 135 -19.17 13.88 1.52
C THR A 135 -18.57 12.55 1.98
N TRP A 136 -17.34 12.32 1.57
CA TRP A 136 -16.50 11.20 1.97
C TRP A 136 -15.73 11.58 3.22
N THR A 137 -15.72 10.70 4.22
CA THR A 137 -14.88 10.83 5.42
C THR A 137 -13.93 9.66 5.50
N PHE A 138 -12.65 9.97 5.69
CA PHE A 138 -11.59 8.98 5.76
C PHE A 138 -11.06 8.88 7.19
N THR A 139 -10.67 7.68 7.54
CA THR A 139 -9.92 7.33 8.74
C THR A 139 -8.79 6.43 8.30
N CYS A 140 -7.68 6.46 9.02
CA CYS A 140 -6.61 5.52 8.79
C CYS A 140 -5.99 5.09 10.11
N SER A 141 -5.91 3.78 10.32
CA SER A 141 -5.29 3.17 11.49
C SER A 141 -4.21 2.21 11.02
N GLY A 142 -2.95 2.62 11.19
CA GLY A 142 -1.78 1.88 10.77
C GLY A 142 -0.97 1.29 11.91
N SER A 143 -0.20 0.24 11.61
CA SER A 143 0.74 -0.37 12.56
C SER A 143 2.08 0.39 12.65
N GLY A 144 2.30 1.36 11.75
CA GLY A 144 3.47 2.22 11.73
C GLY A 144 3.07 3.68 11.67
N GLY A 145 3.18 4.36 12.81
CA GLY A 145 2.92 5.78 12.95
C GLY A 145 1.44 6.09 13.17
N SER A 146 1.04 6.15 14.43
CA SER A 146 -0.21 6.74 14.89
C SER A 146 -0.36 8.17 14.38
N GLY A 147 -0.93 8.35 13.19
CA GLY A 147 -1.52 9.59 12.74
C GLY A 147 -2.85 9.85 13.46
N GLY A 148 -2.82 9.81 14.80
CA GLY A 148 -3.90 10.29 15.65
C GLY A 148 -3.78 11.81 15.75
N SER A 149 -4.81 12.50 15.28
CA SER A 149 -4.93 13.96 15.35
C SER A 149 -4.81 14.47 16.80
N ALA A 150 -3.58 14.85 17.20
CA ALA A 150 -3.26 15.74 18.33
C ALA A 150 -1.78 16.15 18.28
N THR A 151 -1.43 17.13 17.45
CA THR A 151 -0.29 18.08 17.62
C THR A 151 1.13 17.58 17.90
N THR A 152 1.43 16.27 17.94
CA THR A 152 2.81 15.82 18.00
C THR A 152 3.41 15.95 16.62
N SER A 153 4.06 17.09 16.38
CA SER A 153 4.97 17.27 15.26
C SER A 153 5.92 16.07 15.19
N ASP A 154 6.13 15.54 14.00
CA ASP A 154 7.12 14.51 13.66
C ASP A 154 7.80 15.08 12.40
N ALA A 155 8.85 15.87 12.64
CA ALA A 155 9.43 16.76 11.65
C ALA A 155 10.18 15.99 10.55
N ASP A 156 10.76 14.84 10.89
CA ASP A 156 11.57 14.02 9.99
C ASP A 156 10.86 12.76 9.49
N ARG A 157 9.67 12.47 10.02
CA ARG A 157 8.74 11.44 9.55
C ARG A 157 9.32 10.03 9.69
N ASP A 158 10.11 9.82 10.73
CA ASP A 158 10.65 8.50 11.06
C ASP A 158 9.66 7.61 11.83
N GLY A 159 8.50 8.18 12.20
CA GLY A 159 7.42 7.50 12.89
C GLY A 159 7.40 7.73 14.40
N VAL A 160 8.31 8.54 14.93
CA VAL A 160 8.37 8.96 16.33
C VAL A 160 8.02 10.44 16.45
N ALA A 161 7.11 10.78 17.36
CA ALA A 161 6.78 12.17 17.66
C ALA A 161 8.01 12.95 18.12
N ASP A 162 8.19 14.21 17.70
CA ASP A 162 9.28 15.11 18.10
C ASP A 162 9.46 15.19 19.63
N SER A 163 8.38 15.00 20.40
CA SER A 163 8.42 14.99 21.87
C SER A 163 9.03 13.73 22.49
N ALA A 164 9.11 12.64 21.73
CA ALA A 164 9.63 11.33 22.13
C ALA A 164 10.82 10.88 21.25
N ASP A 165 11.13 11.62 20.18
CA ASP A 165 12.22 11.33 19.27
C ASP A 165 13.57 11.70 19.90
N SER A 166 14.44 10.70 20.00
CA SER A 166 15.78 10.83 20.55
C SER A 166 16.81 11.25 19.50
N CYS A 167 16.44 11.18 18.23
CA CYS A 167 17.29 11.43 17.08
C CYS A 167 16.61 12.35 16.06
N PRO A 168 16.41 13.64 16.40
CA PRO A 168 15.81 14.58 15.47
C PRO A 168 16.60 14.62 14.16
N SER A 169 15.87 14.71 13.04
CA SER A 169 16.37 14.71 11.65
C SER A 169 16.85 13.35 11.11
N THR A 170 16.24 12.27 11.56
CA THR A 170 16.44 10.94 10.98
C THR A 170 16.06 10.94 9.51
N THR A 171 17.00 10.55 8.66
CA THR A 171 16.78 10.39 7.23
C THR A 171 16.70 8.91 6.90
N LEU A 172 15.59 8.47 6.31
CA LEU A 172 15.39 7.12 5.79
C LEU A 172 15.40 7.12 4.26
N PRO A 173 16.06 6.14 3.60
CA PRO A 173 16.90 5.10 4.19
C PRO A 173 18.21 5.65 4.79
N ASP A 174 18.78 4.89 5.71
CA ASP A 174 20.04 5.23 6.37
C ASP A 174 21.20 5.36 5.35
N SER A 175 22.14 6.27 5.62
CA SER A 175 23.26 6.66 4.74
C SER A 175 24.45 5.68 4.76
N VAL A 176 24.17 4.39 4.92
CA VAL A 176 25.19 3.34 5.03
C VAL A 176 25.75 2.98 3.65
N SER A 177 26.99 3.42 3.39
CA SER A 177 27.65 3.23 2.08
C SER A 177 28.08 1.79 1.74
N ARG A 178 28.27 0.92 2.75
CA ARG A 178 28.79 -0.45 2.58
C ARG A 178 28.08 -1.45 3.51
N PRO A 179 26.78 -1.71 3.29
CA PRO A 179 26.02 -2.69 4.05
C PRO A 179 26.77 -4.01 4.16
N THR A 180 26.84 -4.58 5.36
CA THR A 180 27.56 -5.85 5.60
C THR A 180 26.63 -6.85 6.29
N ALA A 181 26.78 -8.14 5.99
CA ALA A 181 26.03 -9.18 6.68
C ALA A 181 26.27 -9.12 8.20
N GLY A 182 25.21 -9.25 8.99
CA GLY A 182 25.25 -9.12 10.45
C GLY A 182 25.44 -7.69 10.98
N LYS A 183 25.43 -6.68 10.10
CA LYS A 183 25.45 -5.26 10.45
C LYS A 183 24.19 -4.58 9.91
N TYR A 184 23.40 -4.03 10.82
CA TYR A 184 22.05 -3.58 10.55
C TYR A 184 22.00 -2.06 10.35
N PHE A 185 21.14 -1.65 9.43
CA PHE A 185 20.84 -0.26 9.09
C PHE A 185 19.36 -0.10 8.79
N ALA A 186 18.82 1.10 8.99
CA ALA A 186 17.41 1.36 8.73
C ALA A 186 17.16 1.51 7.22
N ASN A 187 16.24 0.73 6.67
CA ASN A 187 15.80 0.89 5.29
C ASN A 187 14.76 2.02 5.16
N SER A 188 14.25 2.26 3.95
CA SER A 188 13.25 3.32 3.69
C SER A 188 11.90 3.09 4.38
N SER A 189 11.65 1.89 4.92
CA SER A 189 10.46 1.56 5.71
C SER A 189 10.68 1.63 7.23
N GLY A 190 11.84 2.14 7.67
CA GLY A 190 12.18 2.21 9.09
C GLY A 190 12.48 0.86 9.73
N LYS A 191 12.71 -0.20 8.94
CA LYS A 191 13.10 -1.53 9.45
C LYS A 191 14.61 -1.67 9.43
N PHE A 192 15.17 -2.21 10.50
CA PHE A 192 16.58 -2.56 10.52
C PHE A 192 16.83 -3.88 9.79
N VAL A 193 17.62 -3.80 8.71
CA VAL A 193 18.03 -4.95 7.89
C VAL A 193 19.55 -4.95 7.73
N ASP A 194 20.15 -6.10 7.48
CA ASP A 194 21.58 -6.20 7.21
C ASP A 194 21.93 -6.16 5.71
N GLY A 195 23.21 -6.28 5.36
CA GLY A 195 23.66 -6.30 3.96
C GLY A 195 23.12 -7.46 3.10
N THR A 196 22.46 -8.45 3.71
CA THR A 196 21.76 -9.55 3.01
C THR A 196 20.25 -9.35 2.95
N GLY A 197 19.72 -8.30 3.59
CA GLY A 197 18.29 -8.05 3.74
C GLY A 197 17.65 -8.77 4.92
N ALA A 198 18.43 -9.47 5.76
CA ALA A 198 17.91 -10.14 6.94
C ALA A 198 17.45 -9.10 7.97
N SER A 199 16.23 -9.24 8.49
CA SER A 199 15.68 -8.29 9.47
C SER A 199 16.24 -8.54 10.88
N ALA A 200 16.47 -7.44 11.62
CA ALA A 200 16.81 -7.49 13.05
C ALA A 200 15.59 -7.78 13.95
N GLY A 201 14.36 -7.65 13.42
CA GLY A 201 13.13 -7.62 14.22
C GLY A 201 13.00 -6.37 15.10
N VAL A 202 13.70 -5.28 14.73
CA VAL A 202 13.67 -3.97 15.41
C VAL A 202 13.40 -2.91 14.35
N THR A 203 12.64 -1.89 14.70
CA THR A 203 12.30 -0.75 13.85
C THR A 203 12.94 0.54 14.39
N VAL A 204 12.90 1.60 13.57
CA VAL A 204 13.36 2.94 13.97
C VAL A 204 12.54 3.48 15.14
N VAL A 205 11.25 3.15 15.21
CA VAL A 205 10.38 3.48 16.36
C VAL A 205 10.90 2.82 17.64
N ASP A 206 11.22 1.52 17.58
CA ASP A 206 11.82 0.81 18.73
C ASP A 206 13.21 1.36 19.10
N ALA A 207 13.86 2.06 18.18
CA ALA A 207 15.15 2.71 18.40
C ALA A 207 15.03 4.19 18.80
N GLY A 208 13.82 4.65 19.16
CA GLY A 208 13.57 6.03 19.57
C GLY A 208 13.80 7.05 18.46
N GLY A 209 13.48 6.68 17.21
CA GLY A 209 13.67 7.51 16.02
C GLY A 209 15.05 7.36 15.38
N CYS A 210 16.02 6.74 16.04
CA CYS A 210 17.39 6.74 15.53
C CYS A 210 17.65 5.75 14.38
N SER A 211 18.30 6.20 13.31
CA SER A 211 18.96 5.31 12.31
C SER A 211 20.24 4.65 12.86
N ALA A 212 20.80 3.65 12.19
CA ALA A 212 22.04 3.01 12.63
C ALA A 212 23.24 3.97 12.60
N THR A 213 23.30 4.88 11.62
CA THR A 213 24.35 5.90 11.57
C THR A 213 24.27 6.86 12.76
N GLN A 214 23.06 7.28 13.15
CA GLN A 214 22.84 8.12 14.32
C GLN A 214 23.18 7.38 15.62
N ILE A 215 22.74 6.13 15.79
CA ILE A 215 23.09 5.28 16.94
C ILE A 215 24.61 5.11 17.03
N ALA A 216 25.28 4.82 15.90
CA ALA A 216 26.73 4.68 15.86
C ALA A 216 27.44 5.96 16.31
N LYS A 217 26.93 7.13 15.91
CA LYS A 217 27.47 8.43 16.33
C LYS A 217 27.22 8.70 17.82
N ALA A 218 26.01 8.43 18.32
CA ALA A 218 25.64 8.61 19.72
C ALA A 218 26.49 7.75 20.66
N LEU A 219 26.70 6.48 20.28
CA LEU A 219 27.53 5.53 21.02
C LEU A 219 29.04 5.66 20.75
N ARG A 220 29.46 6.64 19.94
CA ARG A 220 30.86 6.86 19.53
C ARG A 220 31.54 5.61 18.97
N LEU A 221 30.80 4.83 18.18
CA LEU A 221 31.32 3.65 17.50
C LEU A 221 32.31 4.04 16.40
N SER A 222 32.97 3.03 15.85
CA SER A 222 33.97 3.24 14.83
C SER A 222 33.36 3.79 13.53
N LYS A 223 34.16 4.51 12.74
CA LYS A 223 33.77 4.95 11.38
C LYS A 223 33.42 3.78 10.44
N LYS A 224 33.80 2.55 10.81
CA LYS A 224 33.38 1.33 10.10
C LYS A 224 31.89 1.08 10.36
N ASP A 225 31.43 1.15 11.60
CA ASP A 225 30.04 0.91 11.95
C ASP A 225 29.10 1.95 11.30
N SER A 226 29.48 3.23 11.26
CA SER A 226 28.71 4.24 10.51
C SER A 226 28.67 4.00 8.99
N ARG A 227 29.62 3.21 8.44
CA ARG A 227 29.67 2.91 7.00
C ARG A 227 29.07 1.55 6.65
N SER A 228 28.97 0.62 7.60
CA SER A 228 28.48 -0.73 7.39
C SER A 228 27.20 -1.10 8.13
N GLY A 229 26.72 -0.23 9.02
CA GLY A 229 25.67 -0.54 10.00
C GLY A 229 26.26 -1.00 11.34
N ILE A 230 25.38 -1.16 12.33
CA ILE A 230 25.73 -1.55 13.71
C ILE A 230 25.45 -3.04 13.97
N SER A 231 26.07 -3.63 15.00
CA SER A 231 25.80 -5.04 15.33
C SER A 231 24.39 -5.25 15.89
N LEU A 232 23.82 -6.45 15.74
CA LEU A 232 22.51 -6.79 16.31
C LEU A 232 22.45 -6.56 17.82
N THR A 233 23.51 -6.95 18.54
CA THR A 233 23.60 -6.76 19.99
C THR A 233 23.55 -5.28 20.34
N THR A 234 24.32 -4.44 19.63
CA THR A 234 24.31 -2.99 19.84
C THR A 234 22.93 -2.38 19.58
N LEU A 235 22.29 -2.76 18.47
CA LEU A 235 20.95 -2.29 18.12
C LEU A 235 19.92 -2.67 19.19
N LYS A 236 19.91 -3.92 19.64
CA LYS A 236 18.98 -4.38 20.68
C LYS A 236 19.25 -3.72 22.03
N SER A 237 20.51 -3.52 22.40
CA SER A 237 20.86 -2.80 23.62
C SER A 237 20.42 -1.34 23.58
N TRP A 238 20.49 -0.67 22.41
CA TRP A 238 19.97 0.67 22.23
C TRP A 238 18.45 0.73 22.31
N ALA A 239 17.77 -0.16 21.59
CA ALA A 239 16.31 -0.24 21.58
C ALA A 239 15.74 -0.56 22.98
N ALA A 240 16.47 -1.31 23.81
CA ALA A 240 16.03 -1.60 25.17
C ALA A 240 16.04 -0.38 26.12
N THR A 241 16.65 0.74 25.74
CA THR A 241 16.71 1.97 26.55
C THR A 241 15.78 3.07 26.07
N HIS A 242 14.96 2.81 25.04
CA HIS A 242 14.02 3.76 24.43
C HIS A 242 12.64 3.09 24.31
#